data_AF-A0A078JVP3-F1
#
_entry.id   AF-A0A078JVP3-F1
#
_cell.length_a   1.000
_cell.length_b   1.000
_cell.length_c   1.000
_cell.angle_alpha   90.00
_cell.angle_beta   90.00
_cell.angle_gamma   90.00
#
_symmetry.space_group_name_H-M   'P 1'
#
loop_
_entity.id
_entity.type
_entity.pdbx_description
1 polymer ?
#
loop_
_entity_poly.entity_id
_entity_poly.type
_entity_poly.pdbx_seq_one_letter_code
_entity_poly.pdbx_strand_id
1 'polypeptide(L)'
;MASSFLQRLVDPKKNFLARLHMKSVSNRLRKYGLRYDDLYDPMYDLDIKEALNRLPREVVDARNQRLKRAMDLSMKHEYLPDDLQAVQTPFRSYLQEMLALVSRMQVLVITKKELVQLCFSLKPPDVYLIRTTIHTLWC
;
A
#
# COMPACT_ATOMS: atom_id res chain seq x y z
N MET A 1 12.54 -7.95 18.84
CA MET A 1 12.55 -9.20 19.64
C MET A 1 11.16 -9.64 20.13
N ALA A 2 10.19 -8.74 20.39
CA ALA A 2 8.80 -9.13 20.67
C ALA A 2 8.03 -9.69 19.45
N SER A 3 8.62 -9.60 18.25
CA SER A 3 7.97 -9.96 16.98
C SER A 3 7.73 -11.46 16.83
N SER A 4 8.62 -12.34 17.28
CA SER A 4 8.49 -13.79 17.02
C SER A 4 7.30 -14.42 17.75
N PHE A 5 7.01 -13.98 18.97
CA PHE A 5 5.86 -14.43 19.76
C PHE A 5 4.55 -13.90 19.17
N LEU A 6 4.46 -12.61 18.86
CA LEU A 6 3.28 -12.03 18.21
C LEU A 6 3.03 -12.64 16.84
N GLN A 7 4.08 -12.91 16.08
CA GLN A 7 3.99 -13.55 14.77
C GLN A 7 3.45 -14.99 14.89
N ARG A 8 3.80 -15.72 15.95
CA ARG A 8 3.18 -17.02 16.24
C ARG A 8 1.68 -16.93 16.51
N LEU A 9 1.20 -15.82 17.08
CA LEU A 9 -0.22 -15.58 17.33
C LEU A 9 -0.99 -15.17 16.07
N VAL A 10 -0.38 -14.40 15.17
CA VAL A 10 -1.07 -13.86 13.98
C VAL A 10 -0.93 -14.77 12.76
N ASP A 11 0.15 -15.54 12.65
CA ASP A 11 0.41 -16.41 11.50
C ASP A 11 -0.67 -17.50 11.37
N PRO A 12 -1.39 -17.59 10.23
CA PRO A 12 -2.43 -18.62 10.03
C PRO A 12 -1.85 -20.04 9.90
N LYS A 13 -0.53 -20.16 9.69
CA LYS A 13 0.18 -21.45 9.68
C LYS A 13 0.41 -21.99 11.10
N LYS A 14 0.58 -21.10 12.08
CA LYS A 14 0.97 -21.46 13.46
C LYS A 14 -0.21 -21.40 14.43
N ASN A 15 -1.18 -20.51 14.20
CA ASN A 15 -2.37 -20.36 15.06
C ASN A 15 -3.64 -20.86 14.36
N PHE A 16 -4.40 -21.69 15.06
CA PHE A 16 -5.71 -22.19 14.62
C PHE A 16 -6.75 -21.08 14.45
N LEU A 17 -6.80 -20.10 15.37
CA LEU A 17 -7.78 -19.02 15.32
C LEU A 17 -7.56 -18.12 14.10
N ALA A 18 -6.30 -17.77 13.82
CA ALA A 18 -5.92 -17.03 12.62
C ALA A 18 -6.29 -17.80 11.33
N ARG A 19 -6.13 -19.13 11.33
CA ARG A 19 -6.55 -19.99 10.21
C ARG A 19 -8.05 -19.99 9.99
N LEU A 20 -8.85 -20.06 11.07
CA LEU A 20 -10.31 -19.98 10.98
C LEU A 20 -10.75 -18.62 10.43
N HIS A 21 -10.16 -17.53 10.93
CA HIS A 21 -10.42 -16.20 10.43
C HIS A 21 -10.11 -16.07 8.94
N MET A 22 -8.90 -16.49 8.53
CA MET A 22 -8.50 -16.48 7.11
C MET A 22 -9.44 -17.31 6.24
N LYS A 23 -9.87 -18.49 6.70
CA LYS A 23 -10.84 -19.34 5.98
C LYS A 23 -12.21 -18.67 5.85
N SER A 24 -12.71 -18.07 6.93
CA SER A 24 -13.99 -17.35 6.93
C SER A 24 -13.97 -16.18 5.95
N VAL A 25 -12.93 -15.34 6.00
CA VAL A 25 -12.73 -14.22 5.06
C VAL A 25 -12.61 -14.72 3.63
N SER A 26 -11.80 -15.75 3.39
CA SER A 26 -11.64 -16.35 2.06
C SER A 26 -12.98 -16.82 1.49
N ASN A 27 -13.79 -17.51 2.29
CA ASN A 27 -15.08 -18.03 1.82
C ASN A 27 -16.04 -16.89 1.49
N ARG A 28 -16.11 -15.84 2.32
CA ARG A 28 -16.96 -14.67 2.07
C ARG A 28 -16.56 -13.94 0.79
N LEU A 29 -15.26 -13.76 0.55
CA LEU A 29 -14.75 -13.12 -0.67
C LEU A 29 -15.06 -13.93 -1.93
N ARG A 30 -14.92 -15.27 -1.86
CA ARG A 30 -15.22 -16.15 -2.99
C ARG A 30 -16.69 -16.11 -3.39
N LYS A 31 -17.61 -16.06 -2.43
CA LYS A 31 -19.07 -15.95 -2.70
C LYS A 31 -19.43 -14.75 -3.58
N TYR A 32 -18.77 -13.62 -3.39
CA TYR A 32 -18.97 -12.40 -4.20
C TYR A 32 -17.98 -12.25 -5.37
N GLY A 33 -16.97 -13.13 -5.46
CA GLY A 33 -15.94 -13.07 -6.49
C GLY A 33 -15.02 -11.84 -6.38
N LEU A 34 -14.73 -11.41 -5.16
CA LEU A 34 -13.86 -10.27 -4.88
C LEU A 34 -12.45 -10.71 -4.44
N ARG A 35 -11.46 -9.84 -4.65
CA ARG A 35 -10.14 -9.95 -4.01
C ARG A 35 -10.08 -9.06 -2.78
N TYR A 36 -9.18 -9.39 -1.86
CA TYR A 36 -9.00 -8.60 -0.63
C TYR A 36 -8.63 -7.15 -0.92
N ASP A 37 -7.75 -6.92 -1.89
CA ASP A 37 -7.33 -5.58 -2.32
C ASP A 37 -8.47 -4.72 -2.91
N ASP A 38 -9.56 -5.35 -3.39
CA ASP A 38 -10.69 -4.62 -3.98
C ASP A 38 -11.52 -3.87 -2.90
N LEU A 39 -11.35 -4.23 -1.62
CA LEU A 39 -12.05 -3.61 -0.49
C LEU A 39 -11.48 -2.24 -0.09
N TYR A 40 -10.29 -1.89 -0.59
CA TYR A 40 -9.68 -0.60 -0.30
C TYR A 40 -10.34 0.52 -1.11
N ASP A 41 -10.93 1.48 -0.40
CA ASP A 41 -11.65 2.60 -1.01
C ASP A 41 -10.69 3.77 -1.32
N PRO A 42 -10.58 4.21 -2.59
CA PRO A 42 -9.74 5.35 -2.98
C PRO A 42 -10.21 6.71 -2.44
N MET A 43 -11.42 6.83 -1.90
CA MET A 43 -11.89 8.10 -1.32
C MET A 43 -11.37 8.34 0.10
N TYR A 44 -11.14 7.28 0.87
CA TYR A 44 -10.67 7.39 2.25
C TYR A 44 -9.16 7.56 2.36
N ASP A 45 -8.41 6.96 1.44
CA ASP A 45 -6.95 7.00 1.42
C ASP A 45 -6.41 7.53 0.08
N LEU A 46 -5.74 8.67 0.16
CA LEU A 46 -5.11 9.33 -0.99
C LEU A 46 -4.03 8.45 -1.62
N ASP A 47 -3.36 7.62 -0.81
CA ASP A 47 -2.27 6.75 -1.27
C ASP A 47 -2.81 5.63 -2.14
N ILE A 48 -3.99 5.11 -1.79
CA ILE A 48 -4.68 4.10 -2.58
C ILE A 48 -5.12 4.69 -3.92
N LYS A 49 -5.65 5.91 -3.93
CA LYS A 49 -6.03 6.60 -5.16
C LYS A 49 -4.83 6.83 -6.07
N GLU A 50 -3.71 7.30 -5.51
CA GLU A 50 -2.49 7.53 -6.26
C GLU A 50 -1.90 6.21 -6.79
N ALA A 51 -1.89 5.15 -5.98
CA ALA A 51 -1.47 3.83 -6.41
C ALA A 51 -2.31 3.35 -7.60
N LEU A 52 -3.65 3.42 -7.52
CA LEU A 52 -4.53 2.98 -8.61
C LEU A 52 -4.33 3.77 -9.91
N ASN A 53 -4.03 5.06 -9.82
CA ASN A 53 -3.76 5.88 -11.01
C ASN A 53 -2.45 5.51 -11.72
N ARG A 54 -1.50 4.88 -11.02
CA ARG A 54 -0.21 4.44 -11.56
C ARG A 54 -0.25 3.03 -12.13
N LEU A 55 -1.24 2.21 -11.72
CA LEU A 55 -1.39 0.84 -12.23
C LEU A 55 -1.74 0.82 -13.72
N PRO A 56 -1.40 -0.28 -14.43
CA PRO A 56 -1.86 -0.50 -15.80
C PRO A 56 -3.39 -0.60 -15.84
N ARG A 57 -3.97 -0.08 -16.93
CA ARG A 57 -5.42 0.08 -17.07
C ARG A 57 -6.16 -1.26 -17.01
N GLU A 58 -5.58 -2.32 -17.55
CA GLU A 58 -6.16 -3.66 -17.60
C GLU A 58 -6.46 -4.20 -16.19
N VAL A 59 -5.59 -3.92 -15.22
CA VAL A 59 -5.77 -4.36 -13.83
C VAL A 59 -6.91 -3.58 -13.17
N VAL A 60 -6.99 -2.28 -13.44
CA VAL A 60 -8.04 -1.39 -12.93
C VAL A 60 -9.40 -1.75 -13.52
N ASP A 61 -9.47 -2.04 -14.82
CA ASP A 61 -10.69 -2.46 -15.50
C ASP A 61 -11.18 -3.81 -14.97
N ALA A 62 -10.26 -4.78 -14.80
CA ALA A 62 -10.59 -6.06 -14.17
C ALA A 62 -11.10 -5.89 -12.73
N ARG A 63 -10.54 -4.94 -11.95
CA ARG A 63 -11.06 -4.59 -10.61
C ARG A 63 -12.48 -4.05 -10.71
N ASN A 64 -12.72 -3.09 -11.60
CA ASN A 64 -14.03 -2.46 -11.76
C ASN A 64 -15.10 -3.46 -12.19
N GLN A 65 -14.76 -4.43 -13.05
CA GLN A 65 -15.65 -5.53 -13.42
C GLN A 65 -16.02 -6.41 -12.20
N ARG A 66 -15.05 -6.76 -11.35
CA ARG A 66 -15.31 -7.54 -10.13
C ARG A 66 -16.23 -6.79 -9.17
N LEU A 67 -15.99 -5.50 -8.96
CA LEU A 67 -16.82 -4.66 -8.09
C LEU A 67 -18.24 -4.53 -8.63
N LYS A 68 -18.43 -4.27 -9.92
CA LYS A 68 -19.75 -4.21 -10.55
C LYS A 68 -20.53 -5.52 -10.38
N ARG A 69 -19.87 -6.65 -10.62
CA ARG A 69 -20.47 -7.98 -10.42
C ARG A 69 -20.86 -8.22 -8.96
N ALA A 70 -19.98 -7.86 -8.02
CA ALA A 70 -20.27 -8.05 -6.60
C ALA A 70 -21.45 -7.18 -6.13
N MET A 71 -21.55 -5.95 -6.65
CA MET A 71 -22.70 -5.08 -6.40
C MET A 71 -24.00 -5.68 -6.96
N ASP A 72 -23.97 -6.19 -8.20
CA ASP A 72 -25.13 -6.85 -8.81
C ASP A 72 -25.60 -8.08 -8.01
N LEU A 73 -24.67 -8.95 -7.62
CA LEU A 73 -24.97 -10.11 -6.77
C LEU A 73 -25.52 -9.70 -5.39
N SER A 74 -24.94 -8.65 -4.80
CA SER A 74 -25.41 -8.12 -3.51
C SER A 74 -26.82 -7.55 -3.61
N MET A 75 -27.16 -6.87 -4.70
CA MET A 75 -28.51 -6.34 -4.94
C MET A 75 -29.54 -7.45 -5.13
N LYS A 76 -29.15 -8.55 -5.78
CA LYS A 76 -30.01 -9.73 -6.00
C LYS A 76 -30.12 -10.63 -4.78
N HIS A 77 -29.29 -10.43 -3.76
CA HIS A 77 -29.12 -11.36 -2.64
C HIS A 77 -28.74 -12.79 -3.08
N GLU A 78 -27.97 -12.89 -4.17
CA GLU A 78 -27.49 -14.15 -4.74
C GLU A 78 -25.97 -14.25 -4.61
N TYR A 79 -25.45 -15.48 -4.74
CA TYR A 79 -24.02 -15.75 -4.72
C TYR A 79 -23.54 -16.30 -6.06
N LEU A 80 -22.23 -16.19 -6.29
CA LEU A 80 -21.59 -16.75 -7.48
C LEU A 80 -21.76 -18.29 -7.47
N PRO A 81 -21.98 -18.96 -8.62
CA PRO A 81 -22.05 -20.42 -8.67
C PRO A 81 -20.74 -21.07 -8.22
N ASP A 82 -20.84 -22.27 -7.65
CA ASP A 82 -19.73 -22.94 -6.96
C ASP A 82 -18.50 -23.20 -7.87
N ASP A 83 -18.74 -23.50 -9.16
CA ASP A 83 -17.67 -23.68 -10.15
C ASP A 83 -16.81 -22.42 -10.30
N LEU A 84 -17.46 -21.25 -10.36
CA LEU A 84 -16.76 -19.97 -10.46
C LEU A 84 -16.11 -19.57 -9.13
N GLN A 85 -16.67 -19.97 -7.99
CA GLN A 85 -16.08 -19.75 -6.67
C GLN A 85 -14.75 -20.52 -6.52
N ALA A 86 -14.66 -21.74 -7.06
CA ALA A 86 -13.46 -22.57 -6.98
C ALA A 86 -12.26 -21.93 -7.71
N VAL A 87 -12.51 -21.21 -8.81
CA VAL A 87 -11.48 -20.52 -9.61
C VAL A 87 -10.98 -19.24 -8.94
N GLN A 88 -11.71 -18.68 -7.96
CA GLN A 88 -11.35 -17.39 -7.36
C GLN A 88 -10.09 -17.46 -6.48
N THR A 89 -9.23 -16.46 -6.66
CA THR A 89 -7.99 -16.25 -5.89
C THR A 89 -8.08 -15.00 -4.99
N PRO A 90 -8.69 -15.07 -3.80
CA PRO A 90 -9.01 -13.89 -2.99
C PRO A 90 -7.79 -13.15 -2.44
N PHE A 91 -6.70 -13.85 -2.12
CA PHE A 91 -5.48 -13.28 -1.50
C PHE A 91 -4.35 -12.96 -2.50
N ARG A 92 -4.62 -12.98 -3.81
CA ARG A 92 -3.64 -12.56 -4.80
C ARG A 92 -3.61 -11.04 -4.86
N SER A 93 -2.61 -10.44 -4.20
CA SER A 93 -2.44 -9.00 -4.16
C SER A 93 -1.90 -8.45 -5.48
N TYR A 94 -2.38 -7.28 -5.86
CA TYR A 94 -1.90 -6.49 -7.00
C TYR A 94 -1.60 -5.03 -6.60
N LEU A 95 -2.12 -4.59 -5.44
CA LEU A 95 -1.99 -3.21 -4.98
C LEU A 95 -0.80 -3.01 -4.02
N GLN A 96 -0.41 -4.06 -3.28
CA GLN A 96 0.58 -3.98 -2.21
C GLN A 96 1.96 -3.45 -2.67
N GLU A 97 2.41 -3.85 -3.85
CA GLU A 97 3.67 -3.37 -4.42
C GLU A 97 3.61 -1.87 -4.74
N MET A 98 2.49 -1.41 -5.33
CA MET A 98 2.31 -0.02 -5.69
C MET A 98 2.13 0.88 -4.46
N LEU A 99 1.44 0.40 -3.42
CA LEU A 99 1.36 1.10 -2.13
C LEU A 99 2.75 1.26 -1.49
N ALA A 100 3.56 0.20 -1.47
CA ALA A 100 4.92 0.27 -0.95
C ALA A 100 5.77 1.30 -1.72
N LEU A 101 5.59 1.43 -3.04
CA LEU A 101 6.26 2.45 -3.83
C LEU A 101 5.76 3.86 -3.51
N VAL A 102 4.45 4.07 -3.37
CA VAL A 102 3.86 5.38 -3.01
C VAL A 102 4.37 5.83 -1.64
N SER A 103 4.29 4.97 -0.62
CA SER A 103 4.76 5.32 0.73
C SER A 103 6.27 5.62 0.75
N ARG A 104 7.09 4.85 0.02
CA ARG A 104 8.52 5.15 -0.12
C ARG A 104 8.76 6.50 -0.79
N MET A 105 7.99 6.81 -1.84
CA MET A 105 8.13 8.09 -2.54
C MET A 105 7.75 9.26 -1.66
N GLN A 106 6.70 9.15 -0.86
CA GLN A 106 6.29 10.20 0.08
C GLN A 106 7.37 10.47 1.12
N VAL A 107 7.95 9.44 1.74
CA VAL A 107 9.06 9.59 2.70
C VAL A 107 10.26 10.27 2.04
N LEU A 108 10.61 9.88 0.81
CA LEU A 108 11.70 10.51 0.06
C LEU A 108 11.41 11.97 -0.29
N VAL A 109 10.16 12.33 -0.59
CA VAL A 109 9.76 13.72 -0.83
C VAL A 109 9.82 14.54 0.46
N ILE A 110 9.37 13.99 1.59
CA ILE A 110 9.44 14.66 2.90
C ILE A 110 10.90 14.91 3.29
N THR A 111 11.73 13.86 3.29
CA THR A 111 13.15 13.98 3.64
C THR A 111 13.90 14.93 2.70
N LYS A 112 13.63 14.94 1.40
CA LYS A 112 14.22 15.93 0.48
C LYS A 112 13.78 17.35 0.77
N LYS A 113 12.49 17.59 1.04
CA LYS A 113 11.98 18.92 1.41
C LYS A 113 12.62 19.41 2.71
N GLU A 114 12.71 18.55 3.71
CA GLU A 114 13.36 18.85 4.98
C GLU A 114 14.85 19.15 4.80
N LEU A 115 15.58 18.35 4.01
CA LEU A 115 16.99 18.61 3.71
C LEU A 115 17.21 19.93 2.97
N VAL A 116 16.35 20.27 2.00
CA VAL A 116 16.41 21.57 1.30
C VAL A 116 16.13 22.71 2.28
N GLN A 117 15.15 22.56 3.17
CA GLN A 117 14.83 23.56 4.17
C GLN A 117 15.94 23.71 5.23
N LEU A 118 16.59 22.61 5.62
CA LEU A 118 17.76 22.62 6.49
C LEU A 118 18.93 23.34 5.80
N CYS A 119 19.17 23.08 4.51
CA CYS A 119 20.21 23.72 3.72
C CYS A 119 19.95 25.23 3.51
N PHE A 120 18.68 25.64 3.43
CA PHE A 120 18.29 27.06 3.36
C PHE A 120 18.35 27.75 4.72
N SER A 121 18.14 27.00 5.81
CA SER A 121 18.21 27.52 7.18
C SER A 121 19.63 27.58 7.75
N LEU A 122 20.58 26.83 7.17
CA LEU A 122 22.02 27.08 7.33
C LEU A 122 22.33 28.43 6.70
N LYS A 123 22.39 29.47 7.53
CA LYS A 123 22.71 30.85 7.12
C LYS A 123 24.03 30.85 6.31
N PRO A 124 24.18 31.73 5.30
CA PRO A 124 25.39 31.85 4.48
C PRO A 124 26.56 32.74 5.02
N PRO A 125 26.70 33.15 6.30
CA PRO A 125 27.86 33.97 6.68
C PRO A 125 29.18 33.18 6.78
N ASP A 126 29.15 31.84 6.85
CA ASP A 126 30.40 31.05 6.98
C ASP A 126 31.13 30.85 5.64
N VAL A 127 30.47 31.06 4.50
CA VAL A 127 31.13 30.94 3.18
C VAL A 127 32.09 32.12 2.93
N TYR A 128 31.84 33.27 3.55
CA TYR A 128 32.71 34.45 3.43
C TYR A 128 33.89 34.44 4.42
N LEU A 129 33.77 33.73 5.55
CA LEU A 129 34.85 33.63 6.56
C LEU A 129 35.96 32.63 6.17
N ILE A 130 35.63 31.63 5.34
CA ILE A 130 36.61 30.65 4.83
C ILE A 130 37.48 31.27 3.71
N ARG A 131 36.94 32.24 2.95
CA ARG A 131 37.68 32.90 1.86
C ARG A 131 38.71 33.91 2.37
N THR A 132 38.45 34.56 3.50
CA THR A 132 39.38 35.53 4.11
C THR A 132 40.49 34.87 4.91
N THR A 133 40.23 33.72 5.53
CA THR A 133 41.25 32.95 6.28
C THR A 133 42.29 32.28 5.38
N ILE A 134 41.90 31.81 4.18
CA ILE A 134 42.84 31.25 3.20
C ILE A 134 43.76 32.35 2.61
N HIS A 135 43.27 33.58 2.47
CA HIS A 135 44.05 34.69 1.93
C HIS A 135 45.06 35.29 2.94
N THR A 136 44.90 35.00 4.23
CA THR A 136 45.86 35.36 5.30
C THR A 136 46.84 34.26 5.67
N LEU A 137 46.61 33.01 5.24
CA LEU A 137 47.50 31.85 5.43
C LEU A 137 48.44 31.61 4.24
N TRP A 138 48.26 32.37 3.17
CA TRP A 138 49.08 32.35 1.95
C TRP A 138 49.65 33.74 1.64
N CYS A 139 50.07 34.45 2.69
CA CYS A 139 50.89 35.65 2.65
C CYS A 139 51.97 35.56 3.74
#